data_AF-A0A940CLY2-F1
#
_entry.id   AF-A0A940CLY2-F1
#
_cell.length_a   1.000
_cell.length_b   1.000
_cell.length_c   1.000
_cell.angle_alpha   90.00
_cell.angle_beta   90.00
_cell.angle_gamma   90.00
#
_symmetry.space_group_name_H-M   'P 1'
#
loop_
_entity.id
_entity.type
_entity.pdbx_description
1 polymer ?
#
loop_
_entity_poly.entity_id
_entity_poly.type
_entity_poly.pdbx_seq_one_letter_code
_entity_poly.pdbx_strand_id
1 'polypeptide(L)' 'MRKTSRRVNLPTLSSMTIIFKRRSFKRPKGCANMYMMGFNDAKKRFKKK' A
#
# COMPACT_ATOMS: atom_id res chain seq x y z
N MET A 1 6.00 -10.97 23.57
CA MET A 1 4.94 -10.01 23.20
C MET A 1 4.22 -10.52 21.94
N ARG A 2 3.03 -11.13 22.07
CA ARG A 2 2.25 -11.56 20.89
C ARG A 2 1.71 -10.31 20.20
N LYS A 3 2.20 -9.98 18.99
CA LYS A 3 1.63 -8.90 18.16
C LYS A 3 0.19 -9.26 17.81
N THR A 4 -0.78 -8.66 18.49
CA THR A 4 -2.18 -8.66 18.04
C THR A 4 -2.24 -7.86 16.74
N SER A 5 -2.38 -8.57 15.62
CA SER A 5 -2.57 -7.97 14.30
C SER A 5 -3.90 -7.21 14.28
N ARG A 6 -3.85 -5.89 14.41
CA ARG A 6 -5.01 -5.03 14.10
C ARG A 6 -5.14 -5.02 12.57
N ARG A 7 -6.22 -5.62 12.04
CA ARG A 7 -6.53 -5.57 10.60
C ARG A 7 -6.86 -4.14 10.22
N VAL A 8 -5.88 -3.43 9.67
CA VAL A 8 -6.09 -2.08 9.12
C VAL A 8 -6.35 -2.25 7.63
N ASN A 9 -7.50 -1.79 7.14
CA ASN A 9 -7.86 -1.84 5.71
C ASN A 9 -7.08 -0.83 4.84
N LEU A 10 -5.97 -0.29 5.35
CA LEU A 10 -5.16 0.70 4.65
C LEU A 10 -4.02 0.01 3.91
N PRO A 11 -3.82 0.31 2.62
CA PRO A 11 -2.64 -0.17 1.92
C PRO A 11 -1.39 0.47 2.53
N THR A 12 -0.41 -0.36 2.86
CA THR A 12 0.95 0.07 3.20
C THR A 12 1.92 -0.33 2.11
N LEU A 13 3.05 0.35 1.99
CA LEU A 13 4.07 0.02 0.99
C LEU A 13 4.50 -1.45 1.07
N SER A 14 4.70 -1.97 2.28
CA SER A 14 5.06 -3.38 2.51
C SER A 14 3.96 -4.32 2.03
N SER A 15 2.69 -4.08 2.41
CA SER A 15 1.57 -4.92 1.96
C SER A 15 1.40 -4.94 0.45
N MET A 16 1.53 -3.78 -0.21
CA MET A 16 1.42 -3.67 -1.67
C MET A 16 2.60 -4.34 -2.38
N THR A 17 3.81 -4.22 -1.82
CA THR A 17 4.99 -4.91 -2.33
C THR A 17 4.81 -6.43 -2.29
N ILE A 18 4.27 -6.97 -1.19
CA ILE A 18 3.97 -8.41 -1.08
C ILE A 18 2.93 -8.83 -2.12
N ILE A 19 1.85 -8.06 -2.30
CA ILE A 19 0.83 -8.35 -3.31
C ILE A 19 1.43 -8.35 -4.72
N PHE A 20 2.22 -7.33 -5.08
CA PHE A 20 2.83 -7.23 -6.40
C PHE A 20 3.90 -8.29 -6.64
N LYS A 21 4.62 -8.72 -5.58
CA LYS A 21 5.52 -9.88 -5.66
C LYS A 21 4.74 -11.17 -5.92
N ARG A 22 3.60 -11.39 -5.23
CA ARG A 22 2.71 -12.55 -5.47
C ARG A 22 2.10 -12.56 -6.86
N ARG A 23 1.92 -11.39 -7.47
CA ARG A 23 1.44 -11.23 -8.85
C ARG A 23 2.57 -11.21 -9.89
N SER A 24 3.80 -11.53 -9.50
CA SER A 24 4.97 -11.64 -10.39
C SER A 24 5.33 -10.36 -11.16
N PHE A 25 5.11 -9.18 -10.56
CA PHE A 25 5.54 -7.92 -11.15
C PHE A 25 7.08 -7.83 -11.17
N LYS A 26 7.68 -7.37 -12.28
CA LYS A 26 9.14 -7.28 -12.48
C LYS A 26 9.86 -6.43 -11.42
N ARG A 27 9.25 -5.33 -10.97
CA ARG A 27 9.81 -4.41 -9.96
C ARG A 27 8.76 -4.11 -8.88
N PRO A 28 8.45 -5.07 -7.99
CA PRO A 28 7.29 -4.99 -7.11
C PRO A 28 7.36 -3.80 -6.15
N LYS A 29 8.56 -3.45 -5.66
CA LYS A 29 8.78 -2.27 -4.80
C LYS A 29 8.51 -0.95 -5.55
N GLY A 30 8.94 -0.84 -6.80
CA GLY A 30 8.71 0.34 -7.63
C GLY A 30 7.23 0.51 -7.96
N CYS A 31 6.55 -0.57 -8.34
CA CYS A 31 5.10 -0.55 -8.57
C CYS A 31 4.33 -0.18 -7.29
N ALA A 32 4.74 -0.71 -6.14
CA ALA A 32 4.12 -0.39 -4.85
C ALA A 32 4.32 1.09 -4.48
N ASN A 33 5.49 1.68 -4.76
CA ASN A 33 5.71 3.11 -4.59
C ASN A 33 4.77 3.95 -5.44
N MET A 34 4.64 3.65 -6.73
CA MET A 34 3.73 4.37 -7.63
C MET A 34 2.27 4.29 -7.18
N TYR A 35 1.83 3.10 -6.75
CA TYR A 35 0.51 2.90 -6.18
C TYR A 35 0.29 3.76 -4.92
N MET A 36 1.22 3.72 -3.97
CA MET A 36 1.11 4.49 -2.72
C MET A 36 1.14 5.99 -2.97
N MET A 37 1.89 6.46 -3.98
CA MET A 37 1.91 7.87 -4.39
C MET A 37 0.53 8.33 -4.86
N GLY A 38 -0.12 7.59 -5.76
CA GLY A 38 -1.48 7.87 -6.22
C GLY A 38 -2.52 7.78 -5.10
N PHE A 39 -2.42 6.77 -4.23
CA PHE A 39 -3.30 6.62 -3.06
C PHE A 39 -3.21 7.82 -2.12
N ASN A 40 -2.00 8.30 -1.83
CA ASN A 40 -1.80 9.44 -0.95
C ASN A 40 -2.28 10.75 -1.59
N ASP A 41 -2.06 10.94 -2.90
CA ASP A 41 -2.56 12.12 -3.61
C ASP A 41 -4.09 12.15 -3.63
N ALA A 42 -4.74 11.03 -3.97
CA ALA A 42 -6.19 10.89 -3.90
C ALA A 42 -6.70 11.16 -2.48
N LYS A 43 -6.04 10.61 -1.45
CA LYS A 43 -6.40 10.84 -0.05
C LYS A 43 -6.33 12.34 0.32
N LYS A 44 -5.39 13.10 -0.23
CA LYS A 44 -5.32 14.56 -0.02
C LYS A 44 -6.46 15.27 -0.73
N ARG A 45 -6.71 14.93 -2.01
CA ARG A 45 -7.75 15.56 -2.84
C ARG A 45 -9.17 15.34 -2.31
N PHE A 46 -9.45 14.14 -1.82
CA PHE A 46 -10.79 13.74 -1.36
C PHE A 46 -10.94 13.76 0.16
N LYS A 47 -9.98 14.34 0.90
CA LYS A 47 -10.16 14.60 2.32
C LYS A 47 -11.27 15.66 2.43
N LYS A 48 -12.51 15.22 2.73
CA LYS A 48 -13.63 16.12 3.00
C LYS A 48 -13.18 17.16 4.04
N LYS A 49 -13.39 18.43 3.69
CA LYS A 49 -13.18 19.58 4.57
C LYS A 49 -14.12 19.48 5.77
#